data_AF-A0A3S0JMG2-F1
#
_entry.id   AF-A0A3S0JMG2-F1
#
_cell.length_a   1.000
_cell.length_b   1.000
_cell.length_c   1.000
_cell.angle_alpha   90.00
_cell.angle_beta   90.00
_cell.angle_gamma   90.00
#
_symmetry.space_group_name_H-M   'P 1'
#
loop_
_entity.id
_entity.type
_entity.pdbx_description
1 polymer ?
#
loop_
_entity_poly.entity_id
_entity_poly.type
_entity_poly.pdbx_seq_one_letter_code
_entity_poly.pdbx_strand_id
1 'polypeptide(L)'
;RLPLLAANLSRADAAKVMRGGYAAALDTATINRFSLAAAAPEPLWQQQRQEIIDSHCGKLPPAAVDGMVRAQIARDVWMAQVLSQQSGAVLLAGNGHVRRDLGVPFWLGRIGVTRLRSVGYVEVAQAGEFDITRRIPPHSRADPCAGFNPSAR
;
A
#
# COMPACT_ATOMS: atom_id res chain seq x y z
N ARG A 1 15.13 23.35 9.23
CA ARG A 1 13.71 22.89 9.26
C ARG A 1 13.55 21.83 8.19
N LEU A 2 12.96 20.67 8.49
CA LEU A 2 12.69 19.64 7.46
C LEU A 2 11.40 20.02 6.70
N PRO A 3 11.38 19.98 5.35
CA PRO A 3 10.16 20.22 4.58
C PRO A 3 9.16 19.07 4.78
N LEU A 4 7.87 19.41 4.83
CA LEU A 4 6.79 18.42 4.85
C LEU A 4 6.26 18.24 3.43
N LEU A 5 6.28 17.00 2.93
CA LEU A 5 5.82 16.66 1.58
C LEU A 5 4.60 15.75 1.65
N ALA A 6 3.60 16.04 0.82
CA ALA A 6 2.48 15.14 0.61
C ALA A 6 2.93 13.97 -0.28
N ALA A 7 3.03 12.78 0.29
CA ALA A 7 3.54 11.61 -0.44
C ALA A 7 2.43 10.72 -1.02
N ASN A 8 1.18 10.86 -0.58
CA ASN A 8 0.10 9.95 -0.98
C ASN A 8 -0.56 10.38 -2.30
N LEU A 9 -1.09 9.41 -3.05
CA LEU A 9 -1.92 9.68 -4.23
C LEU A 9 -3.25 10.29 -3.78
N SER A 10 -3.75 11.27 -4.52
CA SER A 10 -5.02 11.92 -4.18
C SER A 10 -6.18 10.91 -4.18
N ARG A 11 -7.21 11.14 -3.37
CA ARG A 11 -8.41 10.28 -3.36
C ARG A 11 -9.08 10.23 -4.73
N ALA A 12 -9.10 11.36 -5.43
CA ALA A 12 -9.68 11.46 -6.77
C ALA A 12 -8.91 10.58 -7.77
N ASP A 13 -7.58 10.61 -7.72
CA ASP A 13 -6.73 9.85 -8.63
C ASP A 13 -6.72 8.36 -8.30
N ALA A 14 -6.69 7.99 -7.02
CA ALA A 14 -6.87 6.60 -6.60
C ALA A 14 -8.22 6.05 -7.08
N ALA A 15 -9.29 6.86 -7.06
CA ALA A 15 -10.60 6.47 -7.58
C ALA A 15 -10.61 6.33 -9.12
N LYS A 16 -9.86 7.17 -9.85
CA LYS A 16 -9.64 6.99 -11.30
C LYS A 16 -8.92 5.67 -11.57
N VAL A 17 -7.86 5.36 -10.83
CA VAL A 17 -7.10 4.11 -10.97
C VAL A 17 -7.95 2.88 -10.68
N MET A 18 -8.79 2.94 -9.64
CA MET A 18 -9.70 1.86 -9.28
C MET A 18 -10.60 1.46 -10.47
N ARG A 19 -11.15 2.47 -11.18
CA ARG A 19 -12.09 2.29 -12.30
C ARG A 19 -11.41 2.03 -13.64
N GLY A 20 -10.31 2.72 -13.92
CA GLY A 20 -9.71 2.80 -15.26
C GLY A 20 -8.26 2.27 -15.36
N GLY A 21 -7.70 1.71 -14.28
CA GLY A 21 -6.32 1.25 -14.25
C GLY A 21 -5.30 2.38 -14.08
N TYR A 22 -4.01 2.02 -14.02
CA TYR A 22 -2.93 2.94 -13.64
C TYR A 22 -2.83 4.20 -14.53
N ALA A 23 -2.99 4.04 -15.85
CA ALA A 23 -2.92 5.13 -16.83
C ALA A 23 -4.03 6.18 -16.68
N ALA A 24 -5.07 5.91 -15.88
CA ALA A 24 -6.12 6.88 -15.61
C ALA A 24 -5.66 8.03 -14.69
N ALA A 25 -4.52 7.89 -14.00
CA ALA A 25 -3.99 8.95 -13.14
C ALA A 25 -2.46 9.01 -13.03
N LEU A 26 -1.72 7.97 -13.43
CA LEU A 26 -0.26 7.98 -13.45
C LEU A 26 0.25 8.28 -14.86
N ASP A 27 1.32 9.08 -14.94
CA ASP A 27 1.97 9.35 -16.22
C ASP A 27 2.76 8.13 -16.75
N THR A 28 3.04 8.14 -18.05
CA THR A 28 3.77 7.06 -18.74
C THR A 28 5.16 6.84 -18.15
N ALA A 29 5.84 7.90 -17.70
CA ALA A 29 7.17 7.81 -17.12
C ALA A 29 7.15 7.01 -15.81
N THR A 30 6.16 7.25 -14.95
CA THR A 30 5.93 6.55 -13.69
C THR A 30 5.55 5.10 -13.94
N ILE A 31 4.61 4.85 -14.86
CA ILE A 31 4.18 3.50 -15.23
C ILE A 31 5.38 2.66 -15.71
N ASN A 32 6.22 3.22 -16.58
CA ASN A 32 7.40 2.53 -17.09
C ASN A 32 8.46 2.32 -16.01
N ARG A 33 8.73 3.36 -15.21
CA ARG A 33 9.75 3.32 -14.14
C ARG A 33 9.48 2.22 -13.13
N PHE A 34 8.22 1.99 -12.77
CA PHE A 34 7.82 0.93 -11.83
C PHE A 34 7.31 -0.34 -12.52
N SER A 35 7.41 -0.41 -13.86
CA SER A 35 6.96 -1.55 -14.67
C SER A 35 5.48 -1.93 -14.45
N LEU A 36 4.61 -0.94 -14.25
CA LEU A 36 3.17 -1.13 -14.00
C LEU A 36 2.36 -1.50 -15.25
N ALA A 37 2.95 -1.41 -16.45
CA ALA A 37 2.32 -1.87 -17.67
C ALA A 37 2.24 -3.40 -17.73
N ALA A 38 3.18 -4.09 -17.08
CA ALA A 38 3.06 -5.51 -16.80
C ALA A 38 2.13 -5.73 -15.61
N ALA A 39 1.46 -6.89 -15.56
CA ALA A 39 0.77 -7.30 -14.35
C ALA A 39 1.75 -7.27 -13.15
N ALA A 40 1.25 -6.82 -11.99
CA ALA A 40 1.99 -6.96 -10.75
C ALA A 40 2.42 -8.42 -10.55
N PRO A 41 3.58 -8.70 -9.95
CA PRO A 41 3.98 -10.07 -9.66
C PRO A 41 2.87 -10.81 -8.91
N GLU A 42 2.55 -12.03 -9.33
CA GLU A 42 1.40 -12.78 -8.79
C GLU A 42 1.40 -12.87 -7.24
N PRO A 43 2.54 -13.14 -6.56
CA PRO A 43 2.55 -13.17 -5.10
C PRO A 43 2.21 -11.82 -4.46
N LEU A 44 2.68 -10.71 -5.04
CA LEU A 44 2.37 -9.36 -4.58
C LEU A 44 0.88 -9.07 -4.73
N TRP A 45 0.32 -9.42 -5.90
CA TRP A 45 -1.08 -9.21 -6.20
C TRP A 45 -1.99 -9.97 -5.24
N GLN A 46 -1.72 -11.27 -5.03
CA GLN A 46 -2.51 -12.10 -4.14
C GLN A 46 -2.42 -11.63 -2.69
N GLN A 47 -1.23 -11.24 -2.22
CA GLN A 47 -1.09 -10.70 -0.86
C GLN A 47 -1.88 -9.40 -0.70
N GLN A 48 -1.74 -8.43 -1.61
CA GLN A 48 -2.52 -7.18 -1.55
C GLN A 48 -4.03 -7.45 -1.60
N ARG A 49 -4.46 -8.44 -2.40
CA ARG A 49 -5.87 -8.85 -2.49
C ARG A 49 -6.36 -9.35 -1.13
N GLN A 50 -5.59 -10.19 -0.45
CA GLN A 50 -5.91 -10.70 0.88
C GLN A 50 -5.98 -9.58 1.92
N GLU A 51 -5.00 -8.66 1.94
CA GLU A 51 -5.00 -7.50 2.85
C GLU A 51 -6.25 -6.63 2.68
N ILE A 52 -6.69 -6.41 1.43
CA ILE A 52 -7.93 -5.67 1.15
C ILE A 52 -9.15 -6.44 1.65
N ILE A 53 -9.24 -7.75 1.40
CA ILE A 53 -10.36 -8.58 1.84
C ILE A 53 -10.48 -8.52 3.37
N ASP A 54 -9.38 -8.74 4.08
CA ASP A 54 -9.34 -8.79 5.54
C ASP A 54 -9.66 -7.42 6.16
N SER A 55 -9.10 -6.35 5.59
CA SER A 55 -9.38 -4.96 6.02
C SER A 55 -10.83 -4.53 5.80
N HIS A 56 -11.59 -5.27 4.98
CA HIS A 56 -13.01 -5.02 4.72
C HIS A 56 -13.89 -6.19 5.17
N CYS A 57 -13.42 -7.01 6.12
CA CYS A 57 -14.16 -8.09 6.76
C CYS A 57 -14.77 -9.10 5.75
N GLY A 58 -14.14 -9.27 4.59
CA GLY A 58 -14.61 -10.14 3.51
C GLY A 58 -15.91 -9.70 2.82
N LYS A 59 -16.35 -8.45 2.99
CA LYS A 59 -17.66 -7.99 2.47
C LYS A 59 -17.63 -7.32 1.12
N LEU A 60 -16.44 -7.08 0.56
CA LEU A 60 -16.33 -6.47 -0.75
C LEU A 60 -16.68 -7.46 -1.86
N PRO A 61 -17.40 -7.02 -2.92
CA PRO A 61 -17.55 -7.84 -4.11
C PRO A 61 -16.18 -8.01 -4.80
N PRO A 62 -15.90 -9.16 -5.44
CA PRO A 62 -14.60 -9.46 -6.02
C PRO A 62 -14.04 -8.37 -6.95
N ALA A 63 -14.90 -7.77 -7.79
CA ALA A 63 -14.50 -6.70 -8.72
C ALA A 63 -14.04 -5.41 -8.00
N ALA A 64 -14.61 -5.10 -6.83
CA ALA A 64 -14.18 -3.96 -6.03
C ALA A 64 -12.81 -4.21 -5.39
N VAL A 65 -12.54 -5.46 -4.99
CA VAL A 65 -11.23 -5.86 -4.44
C VAL A 65 -10.12 -5.58 -5.44
N ASP A 66 -10.25 -6.03 -6.69
CA ASP A 66 -9.21 -5.83 -7.71
C ASP A 66 -8.97 -4.35 -8.04
N GLY A 67 -10.04 -3.54 -8.05
CA GLY A 67 -9.92 -2.10 -8.18
C GLY A 67 -9.16 -1.48 -7.00
N MET A 68 -9.45 -1.91 -5.77
CA MET A 68 -8.76 -1.43 -4.57
C MET A 68 -7.30 -1.85 -4.52
N VAL A 69 -6.97 -3.07 -4.96
CA VAL A 69 -5.57 -3.54 -5.08
C VAL A 69 -4.79 -2.61 -6.01
N ARG A 70 -5.32 -2.29 -7.20
CA ARG A 70 -4.69 -1.30 -8.10
C ARG A 70 -4.52 0.05 -7.43
N ALA A 71 -5.53 0.52 -6.70
CA ALA A 71 -5.45 1.79 -5.99
C ALA A 71 -4.37 1.78 -4.88
N GLN A 72 -4.20 0.68 -4.15
CA GLN A 72 -3.14 0.53 -3.15
C GLN A 72 -1.76 0.52 -3.78
N ILE A 73 -1.57 -0.26 -4.85
CA ILE A 73 -0.31 -0.28 -5.61
C ILE A 73 0.03 1.12 -6.14
N ALA A 74 -0.94 1.84 -6.70
CA ALA A 74 -0.72 3.19 -7.20
C ALA A 74 -0.33 4.19 -6.09
N ARG A 75 -0.90 4.06 -4.89
CA ARG A 75 -0.47 4.85 -3.72
C ARG A 75 0.96 4.53 -3.32
N ASP A 76 1.32 3.25 -3.25
CA ASP A 76 2.67 2.83 -2.87
C ASP A 76 3.72 3.28 -3.88
N VAL A 77 3.40 3.17 -5.17
CA VAL A 77 4.26 3.68 -6.25
C VAL A 77 4.41 5.19 -6.19
N TRP A 78 3.33 5.92 -5.96
CA TRP A 78 3.39 7.38 -5.85
C TRP A 78 4.24 7.82 -4.63
N MET A 79 4.06 7.18 -3.48
CA MET A 79 4.92 7.39 -2.31
C MET A 79 6.38 7.06 -2.59
N ALA A 80 6.65 5.94 -3.26
CA ALA A 80 8.01 5.54 -3.66
C ALA A 80 8.63 6.57 -4.61
N GLN A 81 7.87 7.10 -5.57
CA GLN A 81 8.31 8.13 -6.50
C GLN A 81 8.70 9.40 -5.75
N VAL A 82 7.85 9.92 -4.87
CA VAL A 82 8.12 11.12 -4.06
C VAL A 82 9.39 10.93 -3.21
N LEU A 83 9.54 9.78 -2.57
CA LEU A 83 10.74 9.44 -1.78
C LEU A 83 12.00 9.38 -2.64
N SER A 84 11.93 8.78 -3.83
CA SER A 84 13.08 8.60 -4.73
C SER A 84 13.65 9.91 -5.28
N GLN A 85 12.90 11.01 -5.18
CA GLN A 85 13.32 12.35 -5.58
C GLN A 85 14.06 13.11 -4.48
N GLN A 86 14.14 12.56 -3.26
CA GLN A 86 14.79 13.19 -2.12
C GLN A 86 16.17 12.56 -1.89
N SER A 87 17.15 13.35 -1.43
CA SER A 87 18.46 12.85 -0.98
C SER A 87 18.39 12.08 0.35
N GLY A 88 17.32 12.30 1.11
CA GLY A 88 16.97 11.58 2.33
C GLY A 88 15.61 12.03 2.85
N ALA A 89 14.77 11.08 3.26
CA ALA A 89 13.41 11.36 3.73
C ALA A 89 12.93 10.29 4.72
N VAL A 90 11.93 10.66 5.52
CA VAL A 90 11.17 9.75 6.38
C VAL A 90 9.73 9.75 5.89
N LEU A 91 9.22 8.57 5.54
CA LEU A 91 7.80 8.37 5.24
C LEU A 91 7.07 7.99 6.53
N LEU A 92 6.00 8.71 6.83
CA LEU A 92 5.01 8.32 7.84
C LEU A 92 3.76 7.84 7.11
N ALA A 93 3.46 6.55 7.20
CA ALA A 93 2.32 5.91 6.55
C ALA A 93 1.81 4.74 7.37
N GLY A 94 0.62 4.22 7.03
CA GLY A 94 0.06 3.03 7.68
C GLY A 94 0.95 1.80 7.47
N ASN A 95 0.89 0.83 8.38
CA ASN A 95 1.76 -0.35 8.36
C ASN A 95 1.72 -1.11 7.03
N GLY A 96 0.56 -1.27 6.40
CA GLY A 96 0.45 -1.92 5.09
C GLY A 96 1.33 -1.26 4.02
N HIS A 97 1.44 0.08 4.04
CA HIS A 97 2.26 0.84 3.09
C HIS A 97 3.76 0.77 3.36
N VAL A 98 4.18 0.45 4.58
CA VAL A 98 5.60 0.36 4.93
C VAL A 98 6.12 -1.07 4.99
N ARG A 99 5.30 -2.08 4.69
CA ARG A 99 5.72 -3.47 4.62
C ARG A 99 6.79 -3.71 3.54
N ARG A 100 7.76 -4.58 3.84
CA ARG A 100 8.89 -4.95 2.98
C ARG A 100 8.50 -5.79 1.77
N ASP A 101 7.49 -6.63 1.94
CA ASP A 101 7.05 -7.60 0.95
C ASP A 101 6.07 -7.01 -0.08
N LEU A 102 5.29 -5.99 0.30
CA LEU A 102 4.23 -5.45 -0.58
C LEU A 102 4.10 -3.93 -0.68
N GLY A 103 4.66 -3.17 0.27
CA GLY A 103 4.44 -1.74 0.36
C GLY A 103 5.46 -0.91 -0.42
N VAL A 104 5.62 0.34 -0.03
CA VAL A 104 6.60 1.30 -0.59
C VAL A 104 8.03 0.73 -0.66
N PRO A 105 8.57 0.03 0.35
CA PRO A 105 9.91 -0.57 0.24
C PRO A 105 10.06 -1.57 -0.91
N PHE A 106 9.03 -2.36 -1.22
CA PHE A 106 9.05 -3.29 -2.35
C PHE A 106 9.25 -2.53 -3.67
N TRP A 107 8.49 -1.44 -3.87
CA TRP A 107 8.56 -0.62 -5.07
C TRP A 107 9.85 0.21 -5.17
N LEU A 108 10.38 0.69 -4.04
CA LEU A 108 11.70 1.33 -3.99
C LEU A 108 12.81 0.36 -4.42
N GLY A 109 12.75 -0.89 -3.95
CA GLY A 109 13.69 -1.94 -4.36
C GLY A 109 13.65 -2.23 -5.87
N ARG A 110 12.44 -2.22 -6.47
CA ARG A 110 12.24 -2.40 -7.92
C ARG A 110 12.94 -1.34 -8.77
N ILE A 111 13.11 -0.13 -8.25
CA ILE A 111 13.81 0.96 -8.94
C ILE A 111 15.26 1.13 -8.47
N GLY A 112 15.81 0.12 -7.77
CA GLY A 112 17.22 0.07 -7.38
C GLY A 112 17.58 0.79 -6.08
N VAL A 113 16.60 1.25 -5.29
CA VAL A 113 16.88 1.87 -3.99
C VAL A 113 17.16 0.78 -2.95
N THR A 114 18.42 0.67 -2.53
CA THR A 114 18.89 -0.36 -1.59
C THR A 114 19.06 0.17 -0.16
N ARG A 115 19.29 1.47 0.01
CA ARG A 115 19.51 2.10 1.31
C ARG A 115 18.18 2.61 1.89
N LEU A 116 17.38 1.68 2.40
CA LEU A 116 16.13 1.97 3.10
C LEU A 116 16.02 1.16 4.40
N ARG A 117 15.20 1.64 5.33
CA ARG A 117 14.80 0.93 6.54
C ARG A 117 13.31 1.10 6.76
N SER A 118 12.62 0.01 7.05
CA SER A 118 11.21 0.00 7.39
C SER A 118 11.01 -0.37 8.87
N VAL A 119 10.16 0.42 9.54
CA VAL A 119 9.83 0.23 10.95
C VAL A 119 8.31 0.09 11.07
N GLY A 120 7.85 -1.06 11.57
CA GLY A 120 6.44 -1.32 11.83
C GLY A 120 6.12 -1.19 13.30
N TYR A 121 5.04 -0.48 13.64
CA TYR A 121 4.49 -0.42 14.99
C TYR A 121 3.23 -1.27 15.05
N VAL A 122 3.29 -2.42 15.71
CA VAL A 122 2.25 -3.45 15.61
C VAL A 122 1.85 -3.95 16.99
N GLU A 123 0.60 -4.39 17.14
CA GLU A 123 0.14 -5.08 18.34
C GLU A 123 0.49 -6.57 18.28
N VAL A 124 0.46 -7.15 17.07
CA VAL A 124 0.85 -8.52 16.78
C VAL A 124 1.96 -8.51 15.74
N ALA A 125 3.09 -9.15 16.06
CA ALA A 125 4.24 -9.20 15.17
C ALA A 125 4.12 -10.37 14.18
N GLN A 126 4.39 -10.09 12.91
CA GLN A 126 4.60 -11.12 11.89
C GLN A 126 6.05 -11.01 11.36
N ALA A 127 6.64 -12.16 11.05
CA ALA A 127 8.01 -12.21 10.56
C ALA A 127 8.10 -11.72 9.11
N GLY A 128 9.15 -10.98 8.78
CA GLY A 128 9.44 -10.58 7.40
C GLY A 128 8.73 -9.32 6.90
N GLU A 129 7.78 -8.74 7.66
CA GLU A 129 7.05 -7.54 7.26
C GLU A 129 7.90 -6.25 7.32
N PHE A 130 8.80 -6.13 8.30
CA PHE A 130 9.59 -4.91 8.56
C PHE A 130 11.05 -5.26 8.89
N ASP A 131 11.97 -4.30 8.76
CA ASP A 131 13.33 -4.48 9.32
C ASP A 131 13.33 -4.43 10.84
N ILE A 132 12.48 -3.56 11.37
CA ILE A 132 12.37 -3.29 12.78
C ILE A 132 10.89 -3.36 13.14
N THR A 133 10.55 -4.32 13.99
CA THR A 133 9.21 -4.44 14.56
C THR A 133 9.20 -3.87 15.96
N ARG A 134 8.31 -2.90 16.20
CA ARG A 134 8.03 -2.32 17.52
C ARG A 134 6.67 -2.81 17.98
N ARG A 135 6.66 -3.71 18.96
CA ARG A 135 5.42 -4.14 19.59
C ARG A 135 4.89 -3.05 20.50
N ILE A 136 3.63 -2.71 20.34
CA ILE A 136 2.90 -1.76 21.20
C ILE A 136 1.78 -2.49 21.95
N PRO A 137 1.40 -2.04 23.15
CA PRO A 137 0.26 -2.61 23.86
C PRO A 137 -1.02 -2.52 23.00
N PRO A 138 -1.84 -3.59 22.96
CA PRO A 138 -3.12 -3.54 22.27
C PRO A 138 -4.02 -2.44 22.82
N HIS A 139 -4.63 -1.66 21.94
CA HIS A 139 -5.63 -0.68 22.31
C HIS A 139 -7.02 -1.33 22.35
N SER A 140 -7.72 -1.20 23.49
CA SER A 140 -9.10 -1.67 23.61
C SER A 140 -9.99 -0.90 22.64
N ARG A 141 -10.65 -1.63 21.73
CA ARG A 141 -11.56 -1.09 20.73
C ARG A 141 -12.71 -2.06 20.50
N ALA A 142 -13.87 -1.54 20.08
CA ALA A 142 -14.94 -2.37 19.58
C ALA A 142 -14.50 -3.14 18.34
N ASP A 143 -15.11 -4.30 18.08
CA ASP A 143 -14.86 -5.07 16.86
C ASP A 143 -15.21 -4.22 15.63
N PRO A 144 -14.23 -3.88 14.75
CA PRO A 144 -14.50 -3.09 13.55
C PRO A 144 -15.41 -3.82 12.56
N CYS A 145 -15.52 -5.14 12.64
CA CYS A 145 -16.37 -5.96 11.77
C CYS A 145 -17.81 -6.12 12.28
N ALA A 146 -18.12 -5.75 13.53
CA ALA A 146 -19.43 -6.02 14.14
C ALA A 146 -20.61 -5.36 13.41
N GLY A 147 -20.39 -4.23 12.72
CA GLY A 147 -21.42 -3.54 11.94
C GLY A 147 -21.68 -4.15 10.55
N PHE A 148 -20.86 -5.11 10.13
CA PHE A 148 -20.90 -5.71 8.80
C PHE A 148 -21.64 -7.05 8.84
N ASN A 149 -22.98 -6.98 8.94
CA ASN A 149 -23.80 -8.17 8.78
C ASN A 149 -23.58 -8.77 7.37
N PRO A 150 -23.47 -10.11 7.23
CA PRO A 150 -23.49 -10.72 5.91
C PRO A 150 -24.83 -10.38 5.26
N SER A 151 -24.81 -9.66 4.14
CA SER A 151 -25.97 -9.56 3.26
C SER A 151 -26.45 -10.99 3.00
N ALA A 152 -27.74 -11.24 3.27
CA ALA A 152 -28.38 -12.51 2.92
C ALA A 152 -28.06 -12.80 1.45
N ARG A 153 -27.48 -13.98 1.22
CA ARG A 153 -27.15 -14.48 -0.12
C ARG A 153 -28.39 -14.57 -1.00
#